data_AF-A0A554IF80-F1
#
_entry.id   AF-A0A554IF80-F1
#
_cell.length_a   1.000
_cell.length_b   1.000
_cell.length_c   1.000
_cell.angle_alpha   90.00
_cell.angle_beta   90.00
_cell.angle_gamma   90.00
#
_symmetry.space_group_name_H-M   'P 1'
#
loop_
_entity.id
_entity.type
_entity.pdbx_description
1 polymer ?
#
loop_
_entity_poly.entity_id
_entity_poly.type
_entity_poly.pdbx_seq_one_letter_code
_entity_poly.pdbx_strand_id
1 'polypeptide(L)' 'MAKICPICERGSLVVGGYSNRIRATKFNPTGKVRAQVNLQWAKMTDGKRQKICTRCMKAGKHLLHPSVK' A
#
# COMPACT_ATOMS: atom_id res chain seq x y z
N MET A 1 -13.76 -4.39 -7.37
CA MET A 1 -13.13 -4.68 -6.06
C MET A 1 -12.05 -3.65 -5.78
N ALA A 2 -12.17 -2.86 -4.72
CA ALA A 2 -11.15 -1.85 -4.40
C ALA A 2 -9.85 -2.54 -3.92
N LYS A 3 -8.69 -2.14 -4.47
CA LYS A 3 -7.36 -2.63 -4.04
C LYS A 3 -6.98 -1.96 -2.70
N ILE A 4 -7.70 -2.31 -1.63
CA ILE A 4 -7.55 -1.74 -0.30
C ILE A 4 -7.09 -2.83 0.67
N CYS A 5 -6.22 -2.48 1.62
CA CYS A 5 -5.88 -3.40 2.70
C CYS A 5 -7.00 -3.46 3.74
N PRO A 6 -7.52 -4.64 4.11
CA PRO A 6 -8.65 -4.77 5.05
C PRO A 6 -8.31 -4.42 6.51
N ILE A 7 -7.03 -4.45 6.91
CA ILE A 7 -6.61 -4.18 8.29
C ILE A 7 -6.41 -2.69 8.56
N CYS A 8 -5.84 -1.97 7.58
CA CYS A 8 -5.43 -0.58 7.76
C CYS A 8 -6.05 0.36 6.73
N GLU A 9 -6.99 -0.14 5.94
CA GLU A 9 -7.81 0.59 4.97
C GLU A 9 -7.01 1.40 3.95
N ARG A 10 -5.73 1.07 3.76
CA ARG A 10 -4.87 1.76 2.80
C ARG A 10 -5.28 1.40 1.40
N GLY A 11 -5.72 2.41 0.67
CA GLY A 11 -5.96 2.36 -0.77
C GLY A 11 -4.85 3.03 -1.57
N SER A 12 -5.02 3.00 -2.90
CA SER A 12 -4.14 3.73 -3.81
C SER A 12 -4.25 5.24 -3.60
N LEU A 13 -3.13 5.95 -3.75
CA LEU A 13 -3.09 7.42 -3.70
C LEU A 13 -2.73 7.97 -5.08
N VAL A 14 -3.21 9.16 -5.41
CA VAL A 14 -2.77 9.92 -6.59
C VAL A 14 -1.73 10.92 -6.10
N VAL A 15 -0.48 10.73 -6.52
CA VAL A 15 0.67 11.51 -6.02
C VAL A 15 1.34 12.21 -7.19
N GLY A 16 1.71 13.48 -7.00
CA GLY A 16 2.55 14.22 -7.93
C GLY A 16 4.02 13.85 -7.75
N GLY A 17 4.82 14.00 -8.80
CA GLY A 17 6.27 13.83 -8.70
C GLY A 17 6.99 15.12 -9.05
N TYR A 18 8.29 15.13 -8.80
CA TYR A 18 9.21 16.10 -9.38
C TYR A 18 10.48 15.35 -9.79
N SER A 19 11.12 15.80 -10.86
CA SER A 19 12.28 15.16 -11.45
C SER A 19 13.57 15.85 -11.02
N ASN A 20 14.55 15.06 -10.59
CA ASN A 20 15.89 15.52 -10.20
C ASN A 20 16.81 15.85 -11.40
N ARG A 21 16.26 16.01 -12.62
CA ARG A 21 17.03 16.35 -13.83
C ARG A 21 17.58 17.78 -13.80
N ILE A 22 16.91 18.69 -13.09
CA ILE A 22 17.29 20.10 -12.96
C ILE A 22 17.90 20.32 -11.57
N ARG A 23 18.72 21.38 -11.42
CA ARG A 23 19.32 21.81 -10.15
C ARG A 23 18.26 21.84 -9.04
N ALA A 24 18.61 21.36 -7.83
CA ALA A 24 17.69 21.19 -6.70
C ALA A 24 16.93 22.47 -6.27
N THR A 25 17.47 23.65 -6.58
CA THR A 25 16.84 24.94 -6.28
C THR A 25 15.71 25.31 -7.23
N LYS A 26 15.57 24.61 -8.36
CA LYS A 26 14.50 24.86 -9.35
C LYS A 26 13.51 23.70 -9.33
N PHE A 27 12.28 24.01 -8.94
CA PHE A 27 11.19 23.04 -8.96
C PHE A 27 10.94 22.53 -10.40
N ASN A 28 10.87 21.21 -10.55
CA ASN A 28 10.73 20.53 -11.84
C ASN A 28 9.61 19.45 -11.75
N PRO A 29 8.33 19.85 -11.82
CA PRO A 29 7.20 18.95 -11.58
C PRO A 29 7.05 17.90 -12.68
N THR A 30 6.52 16.74 -12.30
CA THR A 30 6.04 15.69 -13.22
C THR A 30 4.54 15.49 -13.04
N GLY A 31 3.92 14.80 -14.01
CA GLY A 31 2.50 14.44 -13.95
C GLY A 31 2.13 13.65 -12.69
N LYS A 32 0.83 13.70 -12.34
CA LYS A 32 0.27 12.90 -11.24
C LYS A 32 0.19 11.43 -11.66
N VAL A 33 0.67 10.54 -10.82
CA VAL A 33 0.64 9.09 -11.05
C VAL A 33 -0.05 8.40 -9.88
N ARG A 34 -0.75 7.30 -10.15
CA ARG A 34 -1.43 6.52 -9.12
C ARG A 34 -0.44 5.56 -8.46
N ALA A 35 -0.12 5.81 -7.19
CA ALA A 35 0.66 4.91 -6.35
C ALA A 35 -0.24 3.81 -5.78
N GLN A 36 -0.03 2.56 -6.23
CA GLN A 36 -0.76 1.39 -5.74
C GLN A 36 -0.14 0.87 -4.45
N VAL A 37 -0.98 0.34 -3.56
CA VAL A 37 -0.51 -0.34 -2.35
C VAL A 37 0.03 -1.72 -2.73
N ASN A 38 1.19 -2.08 -2.18
CA ASN A 38 1.76 -3.41 -2.33
C ASN A 38 0.95 -4.42 -1.49
N LEU A 39 -0.05 -5.04 -2.10
CA LEU A 39 -0.92 -6.06 -1.50
C LEU A 39 -0.37 -7.45 -1.79
N GLN A 40 -0.13 -8.23 -0.73
CA GLN A 40 0.43 -9.58 -0.78
C GLN A 40 -0.41 -10.55 0.02
N TRP A 41 -0.40 -11.82 -0.39
CA TRP A 41 -1.12 -12.88 0.31
C TRP A 41 -0.47 -13.22 1.65
N ALA A 42 -1.19 -13.01 2.74
CA ALA A 42 -0.82 -13.49 4.07
C ALA A 42 -1.73 -14.64 4.50
N LYS A 43 -1.20 -15.55 5.33
CA LYS A 43 -2.00 -16.53 6.06
C LYS A 43 -2.48 -15.87 7.36
N MET A 44 -3.78 -15.88 7.59
CA MET A 44 -4.40 -15.35 8.81
C MET A 44 -4.45 -16.42 9.91
N THR A 45 -4.80 -16.01 11.13
CA THR A 45 -5.01 -16.90 12.28
C THR A 45 -6.05 -17.99 11.99
N ASP A 46 -7.11 -17.66 11.25
CA ASP A 46 -8.20 -18.58 10.92
C ASP A 46 -7.82 -19.63 9.85
N GLY A 47 -6.55 -19.68 9.45
CA GLY A 47 -6.05 -20.56 8.40
C GLY A 47 -6.34 -20.09 6.97
N LYS A 48 -7.22 -19.09 6.79
CA LYS A 48 -7.53 -18.49 5.49
C LYS A 48 -6.40 -17.58 4.98
N ARG A 49 -6.37 -17.36 3.67
CA ARG A 49 -5.45 -16.41 3.03
C ARG A 49 -6.19 -15.14 2.65
N GLN A 50 -5.59 -13.99 2.93
CA GLN A 50 -6.13 -12.70 2.52
C GLN A 50 -5.01 -11.77 2.03
N LYS A 51 -5.32 -10.94 1.03
CA LYS A 51 -4.39 -9.93 0.54
C LYS A 51 -4.34 -8.76 1.53
N ILE A 52 -3.14 -8.47 2.04
CA ILE A 52 -2.89 -7.36 2.95
C ILE A 52 -1.72 -6.52 2.47
N CYS A 53 -1.61 -5.27 2.92
CA CYS A 53 -0.45 -4.48 2.58
C CYS A 53 0.82 -5.05 3.24
N THR A 54 1.96 -4.96 2.55
CA THR A 54 3.24 -5.44 3.07
C THR A 54 3.65 -4.79 4.38
N ARG A 55 3.20 -3.56 4.67
CA ARG A 55 3.44 -2.92 5.98
C ARG A 55 2.70 -3.62 7.12
N CYS A 56 1.45 -4.04 6.92
CA CYS A 56 0.71 -4.84 7.92
C CYS A 56 1.28 -6.25 8.05
N MET A 57 1.75 -6.84 6.94
CA MET A 57 2.41 -8.14 6.96
C MET A 57 3.70 -8.09 7.79
N LYS A 58 4.58 -7.12 7.53
CA LYS A 58 5.83 -6.91 8.28
C LYS A 58 5.60 -6.57 9.75
N ALA A 59 4.53 -5.85 10.06
CA ALA A 59 4.17 -5.51 11.44
C ALA A 59 3.46 -6.65 12.20
N GLY A 60 3.30 -7.85 11.61
CA GLY A 60 2.67 -8.99 12.27
C GLY A 60 1.16 -8.86 12.49
N LYS A 61 0.49 -7.84 11.93
CA LYS A 61 -0.95 -7.59 12.18
C LYS A 61 -1.87 -8.71 11.68
N HIS A 62 -1.40 -9.50 10.72
CA HIS A 62 -2.11 -10.68 10.20
C HIS A 62 -2.20 -11.83 11.21
N LEU A 63 -1.41 -11.79 12.27
CA LEU A 63 -1.44 -12.75 13.37
C LEU A 63 -2.37 -12.29 14.51
N LEU A 64 -2.78 -11.03 14.51
CA LEU A 64 -3.60 -10.41 15.56
C LEU A 64 -5.07 -10.27 15.17
N HIS A 65 -5.37 -10.34 13.88
CA HIS A 65 -6.72 -10.15 13.35
C HIS A 65 -7.16 -11.37 12.54
N PRO A 66 -8.42 -11.82 12.71
CA PRO A 66 -9.01 -12.83 11.85
C PRO A 66 -9.19 -12.30 10.42
N SER A 67 -9.38 -13.23 9.49
CA SER A 67 -9.70 -12.92 8.10
C SER A 67 -11.01 -12.14 8.00
N VAL A 68 -10.98 -10.98 7.36
CA VAL A 68 -12.19 -10.17 7.13
C VAL A 68 -13.03 -10.87 6.06
N LYS A 69 -14.32 -11.09 6.36
CA LYS A 69 -15.30 -11.70 5.43
C LYS A 69 -15.52 -10.84 4.19
#